data_AF-A0A924MK30-F1
#
_entry.id   AF-A0A924MK30-F1
#
_cell.length_a   1.000
_cell.length_b   1.000
_cell.length_c   1.000
_cell.angle_alpha   90.00
_cell.angle_beta   90.00
_cell.angle_gamma   90.00
#
_symmetry.space_group_name_H-M   'P 1'
#
loop_
_entity.id
_entity.type
_entity.pdbx_description
1 polymer ?
#
loop_
_entity_poly.entity_id
_entity_poly.type
_entity_poly.pdbx_seq_one_letter_code
_entity_poly.pdbx_strand_id
1 'polypeptide(L)'
;MNKYHVPASVILAVAIHESASGTSKIARYLNNHFGIKGQNNSTQIKSSYKGFKVAEDSYLNFIDIMQTRSKFKALLDKYNDYDYRSWAYGIQRGGYAASRTWASQIIGVIKKYKLYEYDNRPDDYIEPVEAVKVSIYYKVKKGDTLGEISKKYGTTVKNLMRKNGLKSTILRIAQKLKIK
;
A
#
# COMPACT_ATOMS: atom_id res chain seq x y z
N MET A 1 -5.96 -13.93 -16.02
CA MET A 1 -5.83 -12.57 -15.43
C MET A 1 -6.21 -11.46 -16.42
N ASN A 2 -5.95 -11.62 -17.73
CA ASN A 2 -6.37 -10.69 -18.80
C ASN A 2 -7.89 -10.45 -18.91
N LYS A 3 -8.73 -11.26 -18.22
CA LYS A 3 -10.19 -11.09 -18.24
C LYS A 3 -10.67 -9.89 -17.43
N TYR A 4 -9.91 -9.48 -16.41
CA TYR A 4 -10.41 -8.52 -15.41
C TYR A 4 -9.66 -7.19 -15.38
N HIS A 5 -8.56 -7.06 -16.14
CA HIS A 5 -7.73 -5.87 -16.23
C HIS A 5 -7.22 -5.34 -14.87
N VAL A 6 -7.03 -6.25 -13.90
CA VAL A 6 -6.40 -5.97 -12.61
C VAL A 6 -5.14 -6.85 -12.50
N PRO A 7 -3.96 -6.31 -12.15
CA PRO A 7 -2.74 -7.11 -12.05
C PRO A 7 -2.91 -8.27 -11.06
N ALA A 8 -2.46 -9.44 -11.46
CA ALA A 8 -2.44 -10.65 -10.63
C ALA A 8 -1.68 -10.40 -9.32
N SER A 9 -0.54 -9.75 -9.45
CA SER A 9 0.35 -9.39 -8.37
C SER A 9 -0.35 -8.54 -7.31
N VAL A 10 -1.22 -7.61 -7.72
CA VAL A 10 -2.01 -6.78 -6.81
C VAL A 10 -3.05 -7.61 -6.07
N ILE A 11 -3.82 -8.44 -6.77
CA ILE A 11 -4.85 -9.27 -6.15
C ILE A 11 -4.22 -10.20 -5.09
N LEU A 12 -3.14 -10.89 -5.46
CA LEU A 12 -2.43 -11.83 -4.59
C LEU A 12 -1.80 -11.10 -3.40
N ALA A 13 -1.15 -9.96 -3.62
CA ALA A 13 -0.51 -9.21 -2.54
C ALA A 13 -1.52 -8.65 -1.53
N VAL A 14 -2.66 -8.15 -1.99
CA VAL A 14 -3.73 -7.69 -1.10
C VAL A 14 -4.29 -8.87 -0.31
N ALA A 15 -4.59 -10.00 -0.96
CA ALA A 15 -5.05 -11.20 -0.28
C ALA A 15 -4.05 -11.63 0.82
N ILE A 16 -2.75 -11.72 0.49
CA ILE A 16 -1.69 -12.08 1.45
C ILE A 16 -1.62 -11.08 2.61
N HIS A 17 -1.68 -9.79 2.32
CA HIS A 17 -1.58 -8.72 3.32
C HIS A 17 -2.77 -8.72 4.28
N GLU A 18 -3.99 -8.72 3.75
CA GLU A 18 -5.24 -8.61 4.52
C GLU A 18 -5.57 -9.90 5.30
N SER A 19 -5.16 -11.06 4.78
CA SER A 19 -5.47 -12.35 5.40
C SER A 19 -4.40 -12.89 6.36
N ALA A 20 -3.31 -12.14 6.58
CA ALA A 20 -2.10 -12.65 7.22
C ALA A 20 -1.60 -13.95 6.55
N SER A 21 -1.49 -13.92 5.22
CA SER A 21 -1.14 -15.09 4.38
C SER A 21 -2.08 -16.29 4.60
N GLY A 22 -3.38 -16.04 4.71
CA GLY A 22 -4.43 -17.05 4.91
C GLY A 22 -4.62 -17.51 6.36
N THR A 23 -3.77 -17.09 7.29
CA THR A 23 -3.79 -17.60 8.67
C THR A 23 -4.81 -16.91 9.58
N SER A 24 -5.34 -15.76 9.17
CA SER A 24 -6.31 -15.01 9.98
C SER A 24 -7.59 -15.81 10.25
N LYS A 25 -8.24 -15.55 11.39
CA LYS A 25 -9.54 -16.17 11.70
C LYS A 25 -10.59 -15.88 10.63
N ILE A 26 -10.56 -14.67 10.04
CA ILE A 26 -11.49 -14.27 8.98
C ILE A 26 -11.24 -15.09 7.72
N ALA A 27 -10.00 -15.28 7.30
CA ALA A 27 -9.70 -16.12 6.15
C ALA A 27 -10.08 -17.59 6.39
N ARG A 28 -9.72 -18.15 7.54
CA ARG A 28 -9.95 -19.58 7.86
C ARG A 28 -11.42 -19.94 8.07
N TYR A 29 -12.19 -19.10 8.74
CA TYR A 29 -13.58 -19.43 9.12
C TYR A 29 -14.63 -18.81 8.21
N LEU A 30 -14.28 -17.78 7.42
CA LEU A 30 -15.20 -17.10 6.52
C LEU A 30 -14.79 -17.17 5.05
N ASN A 31 -13.68 -17.84 4.72
CA ASN A 31 -13.09 -17.85 3.37
C ASN A 31 -12.83 -16.44 2.81
N ASN A 32 -12.66 -15.44 3.69
CA ASN A 32 -12.57 -14.03 3.32
C ASN A 32 -11.13 -13.54 3.43
N HIS A 33 -10.44 -13.47 2.29
CA HIS A 33 -9.03 -13.08 2.24
C HIS A 33 -8.80 -11.57 2.17
N PHE A 34 -9.85 -10.78 1.98
CA PHE A 34 -9.77 -9.35 1.66
C PHE A 34 -10.37 -8.45 2.75
N GLY A 35 -10.88 -9.04 3.84
CA GLY A 35 -11.50 -8.28 4.92
C GLY A 35 -12.79 -7.57 4.51
N ILE A 36 -13.53 -8.10 3.53
CA ILE A 36 -14.76 -7.48 3.02
C ILE A 36 -15.86 -7.56 4.07
N LYS A 37 -16.54 -6.44 4.35
CA LYS A 37 -17.65 -6.37 5.31
C LYS A 37 -18.95 -6.90 4.71
N GLY A 38 -19.78 -7.53 5.54
CA GLY A 38 -21.07 -8.06 5.13
C GLY A 38 -21.60 -9.12 6.07
N GLN A 39 -22.74 -9.70 5.69
CA GLN A 39 -23.38 -10.78 6.43
C GLN A 39 -22.52 -12.04 6.40
N ASN A 40 -22.56 -12.79 7.50
CA ASN A 40 -21.97 -14.12 7.61
C ASN A 40 -22.81 -14.96 8.57
N ASN A 41 -22.79 -16.28 8.34
CA ASN A 41 -23.51 -17.26 9.16
C ASN A 41 -22.53 -18.15 9.94
N SER A 42 -21.34 -17.63 10.27
CA SER A 42 -20.31 -18.41 10.96
C SER A 42 -20.75 -18.72 12.39
N THR A 43 -20.67 -19.99 12.76
CA THR A 43 -20.85 -20.46 14.14
C THR A 43 -19.55 -20.43 14.96
N GLN A 44 -18.39 -20.35 14.29
CA GLN A 44 -17.06 -20.42 14.94
C GLN A 44 -16.56 -19.06 15.43
N ILE A 45 -16.91 -17.98 14.72
CA ILE A 45 -16.52 -16.61 15.07
C ILE A 45 -17.68 -15.63 14.90
N LYS A 46 -17.74 -14.62 15.78
CA LYS A 46 -18.63 -13.47 15.67
C LYS A 46 -17.88 -12.29 15.04
N SER A 47 -18.30 -11.83 13.86
CA SER A 47 -17.65 -10.71 13.17
C SER A 47 -18.62 -9.98 12.23
N SER A 48 -18.23 -8.78 11.78
CA SER A 48 -18.94 -8.02 10.73
C SER A 48 -18.41 -8.27 9.31
N TYR A 49 -17.51 -9.25 9.15
CA TYR A 49 -16.93 -9.59 7.87
C TYR A 49 -17.83 -10.57 7.10
N LYS A 50 -17.90 -10.41 5.79
CA LYS A 50 -18.69 -11.27 4.91
C LYS A 50 -18.16 -12.70 4.92
N GLY A 51 -19.08 -13.67 4.95
CA GLY A 51 -18.77 -15.09 4.76
C GLY A 51 -18.88 -15.50 3.30
N PHE A 52 -17.95 -16.33 2.85
CA PHE A 52 -17.92 -16.90 1.50
C PHE A 52 -17.95 -18.42 1.55
N LYS A 53 -18.54 -19.05 0.52
CA LYS A 53 -18.65 -20.51 0.44
C LYS A 53 -17.27 -21.13 0.21
N VAL A 54 -16.51 -20.56 -0.72
CA VAL A 54 -15.13 -20.93 -1.00
C VAL A 54 -14.24 -19.69 -1.05
N ALA A 55 -12.93 -19.88 -0.87
CA ALA A 55 -11.96 -18.77 -0.89
C ALA A 55 -12.04 -17.96 -2.19
N GLU A 56 -12.18 -18.65 -3.34
CA GLU A 56 -12.28 -18.05 -4.68
C GLU A 56 -13.38 -16.98 -4.78
N ASP A 57 -14.53 -17.18 -4.13
CA ASP A 57 -15.62 -16.20 -4.14
C ASP A 57 -15.19 -14.85 -3.53
N SER A 58 -14.27 -14.87 -2.56
CA SER A 58 -13.73 -13.63 -1.99
C SER A 58 -12.81 -12.89 -2.96
N TYR A 59 -12.08 -13.62 -3.82
CA TYR A 59 -11.27 -13.04 -4.89
C TYR A 59 -12.16 -12.42 -5.97
N LEU A 60 -13.18 -13.16 -6.41
CA LEU A 60 -14.16 -12.66 -7.37
C LEU A 60 -14.88 -11.41 -6.84
N ASN A 61 -15.21 -11.39 -5.54
CA ASN A 61 -15.84 -10.22 -4.94
C ASN A 61 -14.89 -9.01 -4.84
N PHE A 62 -13.61 -9.22 -4.57
CA PHE A 62 -12.61 -8.15 -4.63
C PHE A 62 -12.46 -7.58 -6.04
N ILE A 63 -12.42 -8.45 -7.07
CA ILE A 63 -12.37 -8.04 -8.47
C ILE A 63 -13.62 -7.24 -8.85
N ASP A 64 -14.81 -7.71 -8.45
CA ASP A 64 -16.07 -6.98 -8.64
C ASP A 64 -16.03 -5.58 -8.03
N ILE A 65 -15.50 -5.44 -6.81
CA ILE A 65 -15.29 -4.13 -6.17
C ILE A 65 -14.39 -3.23 -7.02
N MET A 66 -13.31 -3.76 -7.59
CA MET A 66 -12.38 -3.00 -8.44
C MET A 66 -13.04 -2.53 -9.74
N GLN A 67 -13.96 -3.32 -10.29
CA GLN A 67 -14.61 -3.02 -11.57
C GLN A 67 -15.86 -2.15 -11.46
N THR A 68 -16.61 -2.28 -10.36
CA THR A 68 -17.92 -1.62 -10.22
C THR A 68 -17.87 -0.29 -9.50
N ARG A 69 -16.95 -0.12 -8.53
CA ARG A 69 -16.87 1.13 -7.76
C ARG A 69 -16.14 2.19 -8.56
N SER A 70 -16.78 3.33 -8.81
CA SER A 70 -16.26 4.42 -9.64
C SER A 70 -14.81 4.82 -9.35
N LYS A 71 -14.42 4.92 -8.07
CA LYS A 71 -13.06 5.26 -7.65
C LYS A 71 -12.00 4.25 -8.11
N PHE A 72 -12.34 2.97 -8.17
CA PHE A 72 -11.44 1.89 -8.57
C PHE A 72 -11.56 1.58 -10.05
N LYS A 73 -12.78 1.69 -10.62
CA LYS A 73 -13.03 1.56 -12.04
C LYS A 73 -12.16 2.53 -12.86
N ALA A 74 -12.02 3.77 -12.41
CA ALA A 74 -11.16 4.77 -13.05
C ALA A 74 -9.67 4.38 -13.10
N LEU A 75 -9.24 3.34 -12.36
CA LEU A 75 -7.88 2.81 -12.44
C LEU A 75 -7.71 1.91 -13.67
N LEU A 76 -8.76 1.19 -14.08
CA LEU A 76 -8.77 0.33 -15.28
C LEU A 76 -8.46 1.13 -16.54
N ASP A 77 -9.02 2.34 -16.64
CA ASP A 77 -8.79 3.21 -17.80
C ASP A 77 -7.44 3.94 -17.75
N LYS A 78 -6.83 4.01 -16.56
CA LYS A 78 -5.67 4.88 -16.31
C LYS A 78 -4.33 4.14 -16.31
N TYR A 79 -4.33 2.89 -15.87
CA TYR A 79 -3.10 2.11 -15.71
C TYR A 79 -3.20 0.82 -16.50
N ASN A 80 -2.08 0.42 -17.10
CA ASN A 80 -1.99 -0.88 -17.74
C ASN A 80 -2.05 -2.02 -16.70
N ASP A 81 -2.29 -3.23 -17.20
CA ASP A 81 -2.49 -4.45 -16.40
C ASP A 81 -1.21 -4.95 -15.70
N TYR A 82 -0.06 -4.32 -15.95
CA TYR A 82 1.25 -4.71 -15.43
C TYR A 82 1.79 -3.74 -14.35
N ASP A 83 1.27 -2.51 -14.29
CA ASP A 83 1.74 -1.47 -13.38
C ASP A 83 1.16 -1.62 -11.96
N TYR A 84 1.57 -2.68 -11.26
CA TYR A 84 1.11 -2.95 -9.89
C TYR A 84 1.35 -1.79 -8.93
N ARG A 85 2.33 -0.93 -9.19
CA ARG A 85 2.66 0.21 -8.34
C ARG A 85 1.58 1.28 -8.43
N SER A 86 1.26 1.70 -9.65
CA SER A 86 0.21 2.68 -9.88
C SER A 86 -1.15 2.16 -9.42
N TRP A 87 -1.41 0.87 -9.61
CA TRP A 87 -2.57 0.17 -9.06
C TRP A 87 -2.62 0.23 -7.53
N ALA A 88 -1.56 -0.16 -6.83
CA ALA A 88 -1.52 -0.12 -5.36
C ALA A 88 -1.74 1.32 -4.82
N TYR A 89 -1.08 2.32 -5.39
CA TYR A 89 -1.32 3.71 -5.00
C TYR A 89 -2.72 4.22 -5.39
N GLY A 90 -3.26 3.76 -6.52
CA GLY A 90 -4.61 4.04 -6.97
C GLY A 90 -5.66 3.53 -6.01
N ILE A 91 -5.56 2.27 -5.61
CA ILE A 91 -6.46 1.62 -4.66
C ILE A 91 -6.39 2.33 -3.28
N GLN A 92 -5.18 2.70 -2.83
CA GLN A 92 -5.03 3.50 -1.60
C GLN A 92 -5.74 4.85 -1.71
N ARG A 93 -5.53 5.60 -2.80
CA ARG A 93 -6.20 6.89 -3.03
C ARG A 93 -7.71 6.76 -3.18
N GLY A 94 -8.19 5.64 -3.72
CA GLY A 94 -9.61 5.30 -3.79
C GLY A 94 -10.24 5.00 -2.43
N GLY A 95 -9.43 4.88 -1.37
CA GLY A 95 -9.91 4.73 0.01
C GLY A 95 -10.21 3.28 0.40
N TYR A 96 -9.58 2.30 -0.26
CA TYR A 96 -9.71 0.88 0.13
C TYR A 96 -9.23 0.63 1.56
N ALA A 97 -8.11 1.26 1.95
CA ALA A 97 -7.53 1.18 3.29
C ALA A 97 -7.21 2.58 3.83
N ALA A 98 -7.41 2.78 5.13
CA ALA A 98 -7.09 4.03 5.81
C ALA A 98 -5.56 4.24 6.01
N SER A 99 -4.78 3.16 5.96
CA SER A 99 -3.33 3.20 6.20
C SER A 99 -2.59 4.01 5.13
N ARG A 100 -1.75 4.95 5.56
CA ARG A 100 -0.92 5.79 4.67
C ARG A 100 0.21 5.01 4.01
N THR A 101 0.54 3.83 4.53
CA THR A 101 1.62 2.96 4.05
C THR A 101 1.10 1.73 3.34
N TRP A 102 -0.22 1.59 3.18
CA TRP A 102 -0.85 0.39 2.60
C TRP A 102 -0.24 0.06 1.24
N ALA A 103 -0.19 1.02 0.32
CA ALA A 103 0.35 0.80 -1.02
C ALA A 103 1.82 0.36 -0.98
N SER A 104 2.64 0.97 -0.11
CA SER A 104 4.04 0.55 0.06
C SER A 104 4.17 -0.85 0.66
N GLN A 105 3.26 -1.26 1.53
CA GLN A 105 3.22 -2.61 2.09
C GLN A 105 2.83 -3.63 1.00
N ILE A 106 1.81 -3.35 0.19
CA ILE A 106 1.42 -4.16 -0.96
C ILE A 106 2.58 -4.30 -1.96
N ILE A 107 3.22 -3.20 -2.35
CA ILE A 107 4.40 -3.23 -3.23
C ILE A 107 5.53 -4.08 -2.61
N GLY A 108 5.74 -3.97 -1.30
CA GLY A 108 6.71 -4.79 -0.57
C GLY A 108 6.41 -6.29 -0.66
N VAL A 109 5.14 -6.68 -0.49
CA VAL A 109 4.68 -8.08 -0.63
C VAL A 109 4.89 -8.58 -2.07
N ILE A 110 4.51 -7.78 -3.08
CA ILE A 110 4.71 -8.13 -4.50
C ILE A 110 6.17 -8.40 -4.80
N LYS A 111 7.07 -7.52 -4.36
CA LYS A 111 8.51 -7.67 -4.60
C LYS A 111 9.09 -8.86 -3.83
N LYS A 112 8.72 -9.02 -2.56
CA LYS A 112 9.23 -10.08 -1.69
C LYS A 112 8.94 -11.46 -2.25
N TYR A 113 7.72 -11.68 -2.75
CA TYR A 113 7.29 -12.98 -3.29
C TYR A 113 7.29 -13.03 -4.82
N LYS A 114 7.91 -12.03 -5.48
CA LYS A 114 7.97 -11.89 -6.94
C LYS A 114 6.62 -12.10 -7.64
N LEU A 115 5.54 -11.59 -7.04
CA LEU A 115 4.18 -11.85 -7.54
C LEU A 115 3.93 -11.24 -8.92
N TYR A 116 4.78 -10.31 -9.34
CA TYR A 116 4.75 -9.73 -10.68
C TYR A 116 5.02 -10.76 -11.80
N GLU A 117 5.64 -11.90 -11.49
CA GLU A 117 5.83 -13.01 -12.45
C GLU A 117 4.49 -13.60 -12.89
N TYR A 118 3.44 -13.48 -12.07
CA TYR A 118 2.08 -13.93 -12.42
C TYR A 118 1.28 -12.92 -13.25
N ASP A 119 1.82 -11.73 -13.51
CA ASP A 119 1.14 -10.73 -14.34
C ASP A 119 1.18 -11.09 -15.85
N ASN A 120 1.93 -12.14 -16.25
CA ASN A 120 2.11 -12.56 -17.66
C ASN A 120 2.57 -11.41 -18.57
N ARG A 121 3.60 -10.70 -18.12
CA ARG A 121 4.14 -9.53 -18.81
C ARG A 121 4.84 -9.93 -20.12
N PRO A 122 4.80 -9.08 -21.14
CA PRO A 122 5.66 -9.22 -22.31
C PRO A 122 7.14 -9.24 -21.93
N ASP A 123 7.96 -9.96 -22.69
CA ASP A 123 9.41 -10.06 -22.45
C ASP A 123 10.13 -8.71 -22.58
N ASP A 124 9.59 -7.79 -23.39
CA ASP A 124 10.07 -6.43 -23.58
C ASP A 124 9.47 -5.41 -22.59
N TYR A 125 8.72 -5.87 -21.58
CA TYR A 125 8.14 -4.98 -20.59
C TYR A 125 9.24 -4.31 -19.74
N ILE A 126 9.37 -3.01 -19.91
CA ILE A 126 10.24 -2.17 -19.10
C ILE A 126 9.43 -1.64 -17.91
N GLU A 127 9.86 -2.00 -16.70
CA GLU A 127 9.30 -1.40 -15.48
C GLU A 127 9.46 0.13 -15.56
N PRO A 128 8.38 0.91 -15.32
CA PRO A 128 8.46 2.36 -15.32
C PRO A 128 9.59 2.82 -14.40
N VAL A 129 10.54 3.58 -14.94
CA VAL A 129 11.69 4.05 -14.18
C VAL A 129 11.19 4.91 -13.04
N GLU A 130 11.35 4.41 -11.81
CA GLU A 130 10.86 5.09 -10.63
C GLU A 130 11.61 6.42 -10.51
N ALA A 131 10.88 7.53 -10.38
CA ALA A 131 11.48 8.77 -9.95
C ALA A 131 12.01 8.54 -8.53
N VAL A 132 13.30 8.20 -8.41
CA VAL A 132 13.94 7.89 -7.14
C VAL A 132 13.76 9.11 -6.26
N LYS A 133 12.93 8.98 -5.23
CA LYS A 133 12.69 10.07 -4.28
C LYS A 133 13.89 10.15 -3.35
N VAL A 134 14.96 10.77 -3.85
CA VAL A 134 16.23 10.94 -3.12
C VAL A 134 15.93 11.71 -1.85
N SER A 135 16.00 11.00 -0.73
CA SER A 135 15.82 11.61 0.58
C SER A 135 17.17 12.17 1.03
N ILE A 136 17.27 13.49 1.10
CA ILE A 136 18.50 14.14 1.56
C ILE A 136 18.44 14.22 3.08
N TYR A 137 19.49 13.75 3.75
CA TYR A 137 19.61 13.81 5.20
C TYR A 137 20.69 14.79 5.62
N TYR A 138 20.43 15.49 6.72
CA TYR A 138 21.41 16.30 7.42
C TYR A 138 21.75 15.64 8.76
N LYS A 139 23.04 15.57 9.09
CA LYS A 139 23.53 15.08 10.38
C LYS A 139 23.76 16.27 11.30
N VAL A 140 22.97 16.37 12.36
CA VAL A 140 23.05 17.46 13.35
C VAL A 140 24.45 17.53 13.95
N LYS A 141 24.99 18.74 14.02
CA LYS A 141 26.29 19.08 14.60
C LYS A 141 26.09 19.81 15.93
N LYS A 142 27.15 19.87 16.75
CA LYS A 142 27.15 20.62 17.99
C LYS A 142 26.83 22.09 17.70
N GLY A 143 25.83 22.65 18.37
CA GLY A 143 25.40 24.05 18.21
C GLY A 143 24.27 24.27 17.20
N ASP A 144 23.89 23.28 16.40
CA ASP A 144 22.82 23.45 15.41
C ASP A 144 21.45 23.68 16.05
N THR A 145 20.67 24.59 15.46
CA THR A 145 19.25 24.77 15.77
C THR A 145 18.36 24.36 14.60
N LEU A 146 17.12 23.96 14.88
CA LEU A 146 16.13 23.71 13.83
C LEU A 146 15.85 24.96 12.98
N GLY A 147 15.93 26.15 13.58
CA GLY A 147 15.74 27.42 12.88
C GLY A 147 16.74 27.58 11.74
N GLU A 148 18.03 27.48 12.07
CA GLU A 148 19.13 27.62 11.10
C GLU A 148 19.09 26.51 10.04
N ILE A 149 18.88 25.26 10.45
CA ILE A 149 18.78 24.13 9.52
C ILE A 149 17.60 24.35 8.56
N SER A 150 16.43 24.72 9.08
CA SER A 150 15.25 24.93 8.24
C SER A 150 15.45 26.05 7.22
N LYS A 151 16.02 27.18 7.65
CA LYS A 151 16.37 28.31 6.79
C LYS A 151 17.38 27.91 5.70
N LYS A 152 18.45 27.21 6.09
CA LYS A 152 19.50 26.73 5.18
C LYS A 152 18.96 25.85 4.06
N TYR A 153 17.92 25.06 4.34
CA TYR A 153 17.35 24.13 3.38
C TYR A 153 16.00 24.58 2.79
N GLY A 154 15.63 25.86 2.97
CA GLY A 154 14.42 26.42 2.36
C GLY A 154 13.11 25.78 2.83
N THR A 155 13.04 25.39 4.10
CA THR A 155 11.83 24.85 4.74
C THR A 155 11.53 25.63 6.03
N THR A 156 10.38 25.37 6.65
CA THR A 156 10.04 25.89 7.98
C THR A 156 10.40 24.88 9.06
N VAL A 157 10.64 25.36 10.29
CA VAL A 157 10.81 24.51 11.48
C VAL A 157 9.66 23.52 11.61
N LYS A 158 8.40 23.99 11.46
CA LYS A 158 7.20 23.16 11.52
C LYS A 158 7.22 22.03 10.48
N ASN A 159 7.57 22.33 9.23
CA ASN A 159 7.66 21.33 8.17
C ASN A 159 8.80 20.33 8.43
N LEU A 160 9.95 20.81 8.89
CA LEU A 160 11.12 19.98 9.21
C LEU A 160 10.82 19.03 10.39
N MET A 161 10.19 19.54 11.45
CA MET A 161 9.73 18.72 12.58
C MET A 161 8.71 17.67 12.16
N ARG A 162 7.66 18.08 11.41
CA ARG A 162 6.64 17.17 10.91
C ARG A 162 7.24 16.06 10.04
N LYS A 163 8.16 16.41 9.14
CA LYS A 163 8.85 15.45 8.26
C LYS A 163 9.68 14.43 9.04
N ASN A 164 10.17 14.80 10.22
CA ASN A 164 11.04 13.98 11.06
C ASN A 164 10.36 13.40 12.31
N GLY A 165 9.05 13.59 12.47
CA GLY A 165 8.33 13.15 13.67
C GLY A 165 8.81 13.80 14.97
N LEU A 166 9.43 14.98 14.91
CA LEU A 166 9.94 15.67 16.10
C LEU A 166 8.80 16.30 16.88
N LYS A 167 8.76 16.05 18.19
CA LYS A 167 7.78 16.64 19.12
C LYS A 167 8.28 17.93 19.78
N SER A 168 9.59 18.16 19.76
CA SER A 168 10.23 19.36 20.32
C SER A 168 11.34 19.85 19.40
N THR A 169 11.84 21.06 19.70
CA THR A 169 12.94 21.68 18.96
C THR A 169 14.33 21.21 19.39
N ILE A 170 14.41 20.34 20.41
CA ILE A 170 15.66 19.82 20.94
C ILE A 170 16.25 18.81 19.94
N LEU A 171 17.50 19.06 19.53
CA LEU A 171 18.25 18.20 18.64
C LEU A 171 19.36 17.48 19.38
N ARG A 172 19.60 16.21 19.03
CA ARG A 172 20.76 15.45 19.50
C ARG A 172 21.88 15.53 18.47
N ILE A 173 23.12 15.67 18.95
CA ILE A 173 24.30 15.60 18.08
C ILE A 173 24.27 14.26 17.34
N ALA A 174 24.64 14.29 16.05
CA ALA A 174 24.60 13.17 15.11
C ALA A 174 23.21 12.67 14.72
N GLN A 175 22.12 13.25 15.22
CA GLN A 175 20.76 12.95 14.76
C GLN A 175 20.63 13.20 13.26
N LYS A 176 20.03 12.24 12.53
CA LYS A 176 19.73 12.39 11.11
C LYS A 176 18.37 13.04 10.93
N LEU A 177 18.34 14.19 10.25
CA LEU A 177 17.13 14.88 9.86
C LEU A 177 16.92 14.73 8.36
N LYS A 178 15.78 14.20 7.96
CA LYS A 178 15.29 14.17 6.58
C LYS A 178 14.90 15.59 6.14
N ILE A 179 15.59 16.09 5.13
CA ILE A 179 15.45 17.44 4.59
C ILE A 179 14.57 17.45 3.33
N LYS A 180 14.90 16.62 2.34
CA LYS A 180 14.10 16.45 1.11
C LYS A 180 13.42 15.09 1.12
#